data_AF-A0A165AXD1-F1
#
_entry.id   AF-A0A165AXD1-F1
#
_cell.length_a   1.000
_cell.length_b   1.000
_cell.length_c   1.000
_cell.angle_alpha   90.00
_cell.angle_beta   90.00
_cell.angle_gamma   90.00
#
_symmetry.space_group_name_H-M   'P 1'
#
loop_
_entity.id
_entity.type
_entity.pdbx_description
1 polymer ?
#
loop_
_entity_poly.entity_id
_entity_poly.type
_entity_poly.pdbx_seq_one_letter_code
_entity_poly.pdbx_strand_id
1 'polypeptide(L)' 'ATHTYKFDVKMTCSGCSDAIEHALKKAQADDSYNVSLEKQEVIVKGSIPYDTLLEKTKKMDKEVCVRGD' A
#
# COMPACT_ATOMS: atom_id res chain seq x y z
N ALA A 1 -7.25 -15.67 11.56
CA ALA A 1 -8.29 -14.65 11.43
C ALA A 1 -7.83 -13.68 10.36
N THR A 2 -8.64 -13.45 9.34
CA THR A 2 -8.35 -12.50 8.27
C THR A 2 -8.61 -11.09 8.78
N HIS A 3 -7.56 -10.27 8.83
CA HIS A 3 -7.64 -8.86 9.19
C HIS A 3 -7.65 -8.01 7.93
N THR A 4 -8.48 -6.96 7.95
CA THR A 4 -8.55 -5.95 6.88
C THR A 4 -8.02 -4.65 7.45
N TYR A 5 -6.99 -4.11 6.82
CA TYR A 5 -6.35 -2.86 7.18
C TYR A 5 -6.58 -1.84 6.07
N LYS A 6 -6.93 -0.62 6.48
CA LYS A 6 -7.20 0.49 5.57
C LYS A 6 -6.19 1.58 5.83
N PHE A 7 -5.55 2.04 4.77
CA PHE A 7 -4.59 3.13 4.78
C PHE A 7 -5.07 4.21 3.83
N ASP A 8 -5.06 5.45 4.32
CA ASP A 8 -5.32 6.61 3.49
C ASP A 8 -3.98 7.09 2.93
N VAL A 9 -3.85 7.13 1.61
CA VAL A 9 -2.59 7.46 0.93
C VAL A 9 -2.85 8.53 -0.10
N LYS A 10 -2.22 9.69 0.09
CA LYS A 10 -2.39 10.84 -0.79
C LYS A 10 -1.59 10.64 -2.08
N MET A 11 -2.27 10.18 -3.13
CA MET A 11 -1.68 9.95 -4.46
C MET A 11 -1.85 11.19 -5.34
N THR A 12 -0.77 11.86 -5.73
CA THR A 12 -0.82 13.10 -6.51
C THR A 12 -1.00 12.89 -8.01
N CYS A 13 -0.64 11.72 -8.54
CA CYS A 13 -0.85 11.37 -9.95
C CYS A 13 -1.11 9.86 -10.11
N SER A 14 -1.62 9.47 -11.28
CA SER A 14 -1.80 8.05 -11.65
C SER A 14 -0.50 7.24 -11.61
N GLY A 15 0.65 7.89 -11.78
CA GLY A 15 1.96 7.26 -11.59
C GLY A 15 2.24 6.89 -10.12
N CYS A 16 1.70 7.64 -9.15
CA CYS A 16 1.84 7.31 -7.74
C CYS A 16 1.01 6.08 -7.35
N SER A 17 -0.21 5.95 -7.87
CA SER A 17 -1.03 4.74 -7.62
C SER A 17 -0.37 3.48 -8.16
N ASP A 18 0.24 3.57 -9.35
CA ASP A 18 0.91 2.44 -9.99
C ASP A 18 2.15 2.02 -9.19
N ALA A 19 2.95 2.99 -8.74
CA ALA A 19 4.10 2.74 -7.87
C ALA A 19 3.70 2.05 -6.55
N ILE A 20 2.61 2.49 -5.93
CA ILE A 20 2.07 1.89 -4.70
C ILE A 20 1.60 0.46 -4.97
N GLU A 21 0.86 0.22 -6.06
CA GLU A 21 0.41 -1.12 -6.43
C GLU A 21 1.60 -2.07 -6.64
N HIS A 22 2.66 -1.59 -7.30
CA HIS A 22 3.87 -2.36 -7.55
C HIS A 22 4.64 -2.66 -6.24
N ALA A 23 4.74 -1.70 -5.34
CA ALA A 23 5.33 -1.87 -4.02
C ALA A 23 4.53 -2.88 -3.17
N LEU A 24 3.19 -2.79 -3.19
CA LEU A 24 2.26 -3.72 -2.56
C LEU A 24 2.44 -5.15 -3.08
N LYS A 25 2.50 -5.32 -4.39
CA LYS A 25 2.69 -6.60 -5.04
C LYS A 25 4.01 -7.27 -4.63
N LYS A 26 5.09 -6.47 -4.50
CA LYS A 26 6.40 -6.95 -4.01
C LYS A 26 6.39 -7.27 -2.52
N ALA A 27 5.70 -6.47 -1.72
CA ALA A 27 5.66 -6.63 -0.27
C ALA A 27 4.72 -7.73 0.19
N GLN A 28 3.69 -8.08 -0.60
CA GLN A 28 2.55 -8.88 -0.16
C GLN A 28 2.14 -9.93 -1.20
N ALA A 29 3.09 -10.72 -1.68
CA ALA A 29 2.87 -11.74 -2.72
C ALA A 29 1.76 -12.77 -2.41
N ASP A 30 1.31 -12.88 -1.14
CA ASP A 30 0.31 -13.85 -0.68
C ASP A 30 -0.94 -13.24 -0.01
N ASP A 31 -1.06 -11.90 0.06
CA ASP A 31 -2.21 -11.23 0.69
C ASP A 31 -3.05 -10.45 -0.34
N SER A 32 -4.36 -10.34 -0.09
CA SER A 32 -5.26 -9.58 -0.96
C SER A 32 -5.15 -8.08 -0.69
N TYR A 33 -4.76 -7.28 -1.67
CA TYR A 33 -4.73 -5.82 -1.54
C TYR A 33 -5.64 -5.15 -2.59
N ASN A 34 -6.10 -3.94 -2.28
CA ASN A 34 -6.91 -3.12 -3.17
C ASN A 34 -6.43 -1.66 -3.08
N VAL A 35 -6.05 -1.09 -4.22
CA VAL A 35 -5.61 0.30 -4.33
C VAL A 35 -6.69 1.08 -5.07
N SER A 36 -7.13 2.20 -4.50
CA SER A 36 -8.08 3.11 -5.16
C SER A 36 -7.49 4.51 -5.21
N LEU A 37 -7.10 4.95 -6.41
CA LEU A 37 -6.68 6.32 -6.69
C LEU A 37 -7.81 7.32 -6.42
N GLU A 38 -9.04 7.00 -6.85
CA GLU A 38 -10.20 7.88 -6.72
C GLU A 38 -10.51 8.25 -5.26
N LYS A 39 -10.35 7.26 -4.38
CA LYS A 39 -10.58 7.41 -2.95
C LYS A 39 -9.30 7.70 -2.17
N GLN A 40 -8.15 7.73 -2.85
CA GLN A 40 -6.83 7.86 -2.23
C GLN A 40 -6.62 6.88 -1.07
N GLU A 41 -7.00 5.62 -1.27
CA GLU A 41 -6.98 4.59 -0.21
C GLU A 41 -6.33 3.29 -0.67
N VAL A 42 -5.70 2.59 0.27
CA VAL A 42 -5.11 1.28 0.11
C VAL A 42 -5.69 0.35 1.17
N ILE A 43 -6.27 -0.76 0.75
CA ILE A 43 -6.82 -1.79 1.63
C ILE A 43 -5.93 -3.02 1.52
N VAL A 44 -5.54 -3.58 2.66
CA VAL A 44 -4.76 -4.81 2.76
C VAL A 44 -5.54 -5.82 3.57
N LYS A 45 -5.75 -7.02 3.02
CA LYS A 45 -6.48 -8.13 3.63
C LYS A 45 -5.55 -9.34 3.72
N GLY A 46 -5.25 -9.75 4.94
CA GLY A 46 -4.32 -10.85 5.18
C GLY A 46 -4.52 -11.47 6.57
N SER A 47 -3.86 -12.59 6.83
CA SER A 47 -3.69 -13.10 8.20
C SER A 47 -2.40 -12.58 8.85
N ILE A 48 -1.74 -11.60 8.23
CA ILE A 48 -0.52 -11.01 8.77
C ILE A 48 -0.76 -10.26 10.09
N PRO A 49 0.18 -10.36 11.04
CA PRO A 49 0.12 -9.63 12.30
C PRO A 49 0.37 -8.13 12.10
N TYR A 50 -0.15 -7.33 13.03
CA TYR A 50 -0.07 -5.85 12.99
C TYR A 50 1.36 -5.32 12.87
N ASP A 51 2.34 -5.97 13.50
CA ASP A 51 3.76 -5.58 13.42
C ASP A 51 4.29 -5.64 11.99
N THR A 52 4.10 -6.77 11.31
CA THR A 52 4.48 -6.95 9.90
C THR A 52 3.78 -5.95 8.99
N LEU A 53 2.52 -5.64 9.29
CA LEU A 53 1.76 -4.65 8.56
C LEU A 53 2.33 -3.24 8.76
N LEU A 54 2.73 -2.89 9.98
CA LEU A 54 3.31 -1.58 10.31
C LEU A 54 4.66 -1.38 9.62
N GLU A 55 5.49 -2.43 9.58
CA GLU A 55 6.76 -2.43 8.83
C GLU A 55 6.53 -2.32 7.32
N LYS A 56 5.57 -3.07 6.77
CA LYS A 56 5.19 -2.96 5.34
C LYS A 56 4.65 -1.58 4.98
N THR A 57 3.81 -0.99 5.84
CA THR A 57 3.22 0.34 5.63
C THR A 57 4.29 1.43 5.66
N LYS A 58 5.22 1.38 6.62
CA LYS A 58 6.38 2.30 6.65
C LYS A 58 7.23 2.21 5.40
N LYS A 59 7.36 1.02 4.82
CA LYS A 59 8.11 0.83 3.58
C LYS A 59 7.41 1.46 2.38
N MET A 60 6.07 1.40 2.33
CA MET A 60 5.27 2.04 1.28
C MET A 60 5.32 3.57 1.34
N ASP A 61 5.21 4.16 2.54
CA ASP A 61 5.35 5.60 2.75
C ASP A 61 6.71 6.11 2.23
N LYS A 62 7.75 5.29 2.39
CA LYS A 62 9.11 5.61 1.92
C LYS A 62 9.32 5.39 0.42
N GLU A 63 8.57 4.48 -0.21
CA GLU A 63 8.58 4.31 -1.67
C GLU A 63 7.69 5.37 -2.37
N VAL A 64 6.76 6.01 -1.65
CA VAL A 64 5.77 6.95 -2.22
C VAL A 64 6.18 8.43 -2.15
N CYS A 65 7.43 8.74 -2.46
CA CYS A 65 7.94 10.10 -2.76
C CYS A 65 9.40 9.91 -3.21
N VAL A 66 9.96 10.43 -4.29
CA VAL A 66 9.64 11.49 -5.24
C VAL A 66 10.44 11.13 -6.49
N ARG A 67 9.83 11.03 -7.68
CA ARG A 67 10.64 11.19 -8.89
C ARG A 67 10.70 12.69 -9.12
N GLY A 68 11.72 13.30 -8.52
CA GLY A 68 12.13 14.65 -8.87
C GLY A 68 12.63 14.62 -10.31
N ASP A 69 11.95 15.37 -11.16
CA ASP A 69 12.55 16.06 -12.30
C ASP A 69 12.55 17.55 -11.95
#